data_AF-A0A8T7FV00-F1
#
_entry.id   AF-A0A8T7FV00-F1
#
_cell.length_a   1.000
_cell.length_b   1.000
_cell.length_c   1.000
_cell.angle_alpha   90.00
_cell.angle_beta   90.00
_cell.angle_gamma   90.00
#
_symmetry.space_group_name_H-M   'P 1'
#
loop_
_entity.id
_entity.type
_entity.pdbx_description
1 polymer ?
#
loop_
_entity_poly.entity_id
_entity_poly.type
_entity_poly.pdbx_seq_one_letter_code
_entity_poly.pdbx_strand_id
1 'polypeptide(L)'
;MKYTDLKIQTQREFPNNARTQGWGWLVRAGYLTRESELLPLGERAIAHLQDLSAKPNFFSLLSLPTVASDHETFFPLSTGNIEAAYCESCKYTERVELAKFKKTPLPREEELPLEKVFTPDCHTIEALANFLNIPKEKTAKALMYTRVADGRFVFVVVRGDMTLSEAKLRNAVGEIKLADAEAVQRSGAEAGFASPIGLRDALIVVDDLIPQSQNLVAGANEAEHHLKNTNYGRDYNAEIVADLALAKAGDDCANCGNPLTVSSAILLHTQSGFDFKNILLALAETHHDDKGLTLPPPASPFDVYLMHVPGKTVDTREKPKRFMRHCKTREFRFYSTTATNAPESNSTTRI
;
A
#
# COMPACT_ATOMS: atom_id res chain seq x y z
N MET A 1 -6.21 34.95 9.42
CA MET A 1 -7.62 34.83 8.97
C MET A 1 -8.54 34.93 10.19
N LYS A 2 -9.57 35.79 10.19
CA LYS A 2 -10.41 35.98 11.39
C LYS A 2 -11.36 34.78 11.54
N TYR A 3 -11.68 34.43 12.78
CA TYR A 3 -12.52 33.28 13.16
C TYR A 3 -13.95 33.28 12.57
N THR A 4 -14.36 34.38 11.94
CA THR A 4 -15.66 34.61 11.29
C THR A 4 -15.67 34.30 9.78
N ASP A 5 -14.52 34.02 9.18
CA ASP A 5 -14.37 34.06 7.72
C ASP A 5 -14.55 32.68 7.06
N LEU A 6 -14.69 31.61 7.85
CA LEU A 6 -14.90 30.24 7.36
C LEU A 6 -16.39 29.96 7.19
N LYS A 7 -16.85 30.00 5.94
CA LYS A 7 -18.17 29.48 5.54
C LYS A 7 -18.08 27.95 5.46
N ILE A 8 -18.35 27.26 6.56
CA ILE A 8 -18.43 25.79 6.57
C ILE A 8 -19.81 25.40 6.09
N GLN A 9 -19.87 24.62 5.00
CA GLN A 9 -21.10 24.05 4.49
C GLN A 9 -21.11 22.56 4.80
N THR A 10 -21.88 22.17 5.82
CA THR A 10 -22.10 20.76 6.17
C THR A 10 -23.14 20.13 5.27
N GLN A 11 -22.96 18.86 4.90
CA GLN A 11 -24.00 18.10 4.18
C GLN A 11 -24.97 17.46 5.18
N ARG A 12 -26.26 17.45 4.83
CA ARG A 12 -27.29 16.81 5.67
C ARG A 12 -27.18 15.29 5.61
N GLU A 13 -27.02 14.78 4.39
CA GLU A 13 -26.94 13.35 4.10
C GLU A 13 -25.49 12.89 4.06
N PHE A 14 -25.29 11.65 4.51
CA PHE A 14 -24.02 10.97 4.33
C PHE A 14 -23.82 10.65 2.84
N PRO A 15 -22.61 10.82 2.29
CA PRO A 15 -22.40 10.61 0.85
C PRO A 15 -22.55 9.14 0.47
N ASN A 16 -23.43 8.86 -0.50
CA ASN A 16 -23.67 7.49 -1.00
C ASN A 16 -22.45 6.86 -1.70
N ASN A 17 -21.49 7.68 -2.13
CA ASN A 17 -20.24 7.23 -2.76
C ASN A 17 -19.08 7.09 -1.75
N ALA A 18 -19.37 7.05 -0.45
CA ALA A 18 -18.35 6.88 0.58
C ALA A 18 -17.59 5.57 0.42
N ARG A 19 -16.27 5.69 0.22
CA ARG A 19 -15.37 4.52 0.19
C ARG A 19 -15.05 4.02 1.59
N THR A 20 -15.07 4.91 2.57
CA THR A 20 -14.79 4.64 3.98
C THR A 20 -15.63 5.55 4.87
N GLN A 21 -15.77 5.20 6.14
CA GLN A 21 -16.61 5.96 7.08
C GLN A 21 -16.01 7.34 7.37
N GLY A 22 -14.73 7.39 7.71
CA GLY A 22 -14.00 8.63 7.96
C GLY A 22 -14.04 9.60 6.77
N TRP A 23 -13.84 9.11 5.54
CA TRP A 23 -14.00 9.94 4.34
C TRP A 23 -15.41 10.54 4.25
N GLY A 24 -16.45 9.72 4.47
CA GLY A 24 -17.83 10.21 4.42
C GLY A 24 -18.12 11.26 5.50
N TRP A 25 -17.52 11.12 6.68
CA TRP A 25 -17.59 12.11 7.74
C TRP A 25 -16.85 13.41 7.41
N LEU A 26 -15.69 13.34 6.76
CA LEU A 26 -14.98 14.54 6.28
C LEU A 26 -15.81 15.32 5.26
N VAL A 27 -16.46 14.63 4.32
CA VAL A 27 -17.36 15.27 3.35
C VAL A 27 -18.57 15.88 4.06
N ARG A 28 -19.20 15.14 4.97
CA ARG A 28 -20.38 15.60 5.71
C ARG A 28 -20.08 16.84 6.57
N ALA A 29 -18.93 16.84 7.23
CA ALA A 29 -18.48 17.93 8.09
C ALA A 29 -17.92 19.13 7.29
N GLY A 30 -17.80 19.03 5.96
CA GLY A 30 -17.33 20.13 5.11
C GLY A 30 -15.81 20.31 5.10
N TYR A 31 -15.04 19.25 5.38
CA TYR A 31 -13.58 19.23 5.18
C TYR A 31 -13.24 18.97 3.70
N LEU A 32 -14.06 18.18 3.01
CA LEU A 32 -13.84 17.75 1.62
C LEU A 32 -15.11 17.88 0.77
N THR A 33 -14.93 17.99 -0.55
CA THR A 33 -16.01 17.76 -1.53
C THR A 33 -16.22 16.26 -1.77
N ARG A 34 -17.28 15.88 -2.50
CA ARG A 34 -17.53 14.47 -2.88
C ARG A 34 -16.50 13.92 -3.86
N GLU A 35 -15.72 14.81 -4.48
CA GLU A 35 -14.60 14.54 -5.37
C GLU A 35 -13.26 14.51 -4.63
N SER A 36 -13.27 14.63 -3.29
CA SER A 36 -12.07 14.66 -2.43
C SER A 36 -11.21 15.92 -2.55
N GLU A 37 -11.78 17.03 -3.02
CA GLU A 37 -11.10 18.32 -3.00
C GLU A 37 -11.22 18.98 -1.62
N LEU A 38 -10.15 19.65 -1.18
CA LEU A 38 -10.12 20.32 0.12
C LEU A 38 -11.04 21.54 0.13
N LEU A 39 -11.85 21.64 1.18
CA LEU A 39 -12.61 22.85 1.51
C LEU A 39 -11.83 23.69 2.52
N PRO A 40 -12.20 24.97 2.76
CA PRO A 40 -11.46 25.85 3.67
C PRO A 40 -11.28 25.31 5.11
N LEU A 41 -12.22 24.48 5.58
CA LEU A 41 -12.07 23.77 6.86
C LEU A 41 -10.98 22.70 6.79
N GLY A 42 -10.94 21.92 5.71
CA GLY A 42 -9.92 20.91 5.46
C GLY A 42 -8.53 21.51 5.34
N GLU A 43 -8.39 22.61 4.59
CA GLU A 43 -7.12 23.36 4.48
C GLU A 43 -6.62 23.82 5.85
N ARG A 44 -7.51 24.38 6.67
CA ARG A 44 -7.15 24.80 8.03
C ARG A 44 -6.76 23.63 8.94
N ALA A 45 -7.47 22.51 8.84
CA ALA A 45 -7.15 21.33 9.62
C ALA A 45 -5.77 20.78 9.24
N ILE A 46 -5.45 20.75 7.95
CA ILE A 46 -4.12 20.37 7.47
C ILE A 46 -3.05 21.35 7.97
N ALA A 47 -3.27 22.67 7.88
CA ALA A 47 -2.32 23.65 8.40
C ALA A 47 -2.08 23.46 9.91
N HIS A 48 -3.12 23.15 10.67
CA HIS A 48 -3.00 22.84 12.10
C HIS A 48 -2.20 21.55 12.36
N LEU A 49 -2.40 20.50 11.54
CA LEU A 49 -1.61 19.27 11.63
C LEU A 49 -0.14 19.49 11.25
N GLN A 50 0.13 20.37 10.28
CA GLN A 50 1.49 20.77 9.90
C GLN A 50 2.21 21.42 11.09
N ASP A 51 1.59 22.38 11.75
CA ASP A 51 2.15 23.01 12.95
C ASP A 51 2.38 21.98 14.07
N LEU A 52 1.45 21.02 14.22
CA LEU A 52 1.54 19.97 15.23
C LEU A 52 2.66 18.96 14.93
N SER A 53 2.98 18.70 13.66
CA SER A 53 4.01 17.73 13.26
C SER A 53 5.43 18.09 13.66
N ALA A 54 5.67 19.34 14.07
CA ALA A 54 6.94 19.76 14.65
C ALA A 54 7.22 19.10 16.02
N LYS A 55 6.21 18.48 16.65
CA LYS A 55 6.35 17.80 17.94
C LYS A 55 6.90 16.38 17.74
N PRO A 56 7.91 15.96 18.53
CA PRO A 56 8.54 14.65 18.37
C PRO A 56 7.60 13.46 18.66
N ASN A 57 6.50 13.68 19.37
CA ASN A 57 5.48 12.68 19.66
C ASN A 57 4.21 12.83 18.81
N PHE A 58 4.32 13.44 17.61
CA PHE A 58 3.19 13.79 16.75
C PHE A 58 2.16 12.66 16.58
N PHE A 59 2.55 11.48 16.09
CA PHE A 59 1.59 10.37 15.90
C PHE A 59 0.96 9.86 17.21
N SER A 60 1.69 9.92 18.33
CA SER A 60 1.16 9.56 19.65
C SER A 60 0.06 10.55 20.08
N LEU A 61 0.23 11.85 19.81
CA LEU A 61 -0.79 12.86 20.10
C LEU A 61 -2.08 12.65 19.30
N LEU A 62 -1.97 12.04 18.11
CA LEU A 62 -3.12 11.73 17.25
C LEU A 62 -3.81 10.42 17.64
N SER A 63 -3.18 9.57 18.46
CA SER A 63 -3.69 8.25 18.86
C SER A 63 -4.12 7.39 17.67
N LEU A 64 -3.31 7.39 16.61
CA LEU A 64 -3.56 6.60 15.40
C LEU A 64 -2.98 5.19 15.53
N PRO A 65 -3.72 4.12 15.18
CA PRO A 65 -3.19 2.77 15.07
C PRO A 65 -2.31 2.67 13.82
N THR A 66 -1.02 2.95 13.97
CA THR A 66 -0.06 2.95 12.86
C THR A 66 0.84 1.72 12.91
N VAL A 67 1.31 1.32 11.73
CA VAL A 67 2.46 0.42 11.58
C VAL A 67 3.56 1.21 10.89
N ALA A 68 4.81 1.05 11.32
CA ALA A 68 5.89 1.90 10.87
C ALA A 68 7.21 1.15 10.75
N SER A 69 8.00 1.54 9.75
CA SER A 69 9.43 1.27 9.65
C SER A 69 10.22 2.51 10.12
N ASP A 70 11.54 2.46 10.04
CA ASP A 70 12.41 3.62 10.33
C ASP A 70 12.23 4.78 9.32
N HIS A 71 11.58 4.53 8.19
CA HIS A 71 11.48 5.49 7.08
C HIS A 71 10.06 5.81 6.67
N GLU A 72 9.12 4.89 6.88
CA GLU A 72 7.75 5.00 6.41
C GLU A 72 6.76 4.70 7.53
N THR A 73 5.68 5.47 7.59
CA THR A 73 4.58 5.22 8.54
C THR A 73 3.29 5.02 7.75
N PHE A 74 2.56 3.97 8.11
CA PHE A 74 1.34 3.55 7.44
C PHE A 74 0.17 3.54 8.40
N PHE A 75 -1.01 3.76 7.84
CA PHE A 75 -2.29 3.52 8.52
C PHE A 75 -3.01 2.38 7.81
N PRO A 76 -3.23 1.22 8.49
CA PRO A 76 -3.99 0.12 7.94
C PRO A 76 -5.40 0.57 7.54
N LEU A 77 -5.75 0.35 6.28
CA LEU A 77 -7.04 0.74 5.71
C LEU A 77 -7.37 -0.21 4.56
N SER A 78 -8.53 -0.86 4.61
CA SER A 78 -8.94 -1.87 3.62
C SER A 78 -8.99 -1.34 2.18
N THR A 79 -9.34 -0.07 2.00
CA THR A 79 -9.34 0.63 0.71
C THR A 79 -8.02 1.35 0.41
N GLY A 80 -6.97 1.06 1.17
CA GLY A 80 -5.64 1.60 0.97
C GLY A 80 -5.05 1.18 -0.37
N ASN A 81 -4.15 2.02 -0.91
CA ASN A 81 -3.52 1.84 -2.22
C ASN A 81 -2.14 1.17 -2.16
N ILE A 82 -1.66 0.85 -0.95
CA ILE A 82 -0.38 0.19 -0.70
C ILE A 82 -0.66 -1.03 0.17
N GLU A 83 0.10 -2.10 -0.02
CA GLU A 83 0.14 -3.21 0.93
C GLU A 83 1.41 -3.12 1.78
N ALA A 84 1.23 -3.22 3.10
CA ALA A 84 2.34 -3.27 4.06
C ALA A 84 2.39 -4.66 4.71
N ALA A 85 3.58 -5.25 4.77
CA ALA A 85 3.86 -6.43 5.57
C ALA A 85 4.44 -6.00 6.91
N TYR A 86 3.93 -6.56 8.01
CA TYR A 86 4.47 -6.29 9.33
C TYR A 86 4.44 -7.51 10.26
N CYS A 87 5.39 -7.58 11.17
CA CYS A 87 5.47 -8.62 12.19
C CYS A 87 5.02 -8.05 13.54
N GLU A 88 3.94 -8.59 14.10
CA GLU A 88 3.43 -8.13 15.40
C GLU A 88 4.41 -8.35 16.55
N SER A 89 5.25 -9.38 16.43
CA SER A 89 6.22 -9.80 17.46
C SER A 89 7.44 -8.89 17.55
N CYS A 90 8.07 -8.57 16.42
CA CYS A 90 9.32 -7.78 16.40
C CYS A 90 9.21 -6.39 15.77
N LYS A 91 8.00 -5.99 15.34
CA LYS A 91 7.69 -4.70 14.71
C LYS A 91 8.39 -4.42 13.37
N TYR A 92 9.00 -5.45 12.75
CA TYR A 92 9.39 -5.38 11.35
C TYR A 92 8.20 -4.90 10.52
N THR A 93 8.39 -3.87 9.70
CA THR A 93 7.36 -3.31 8.82
C THR A 93 8.03 -2.86 7.53
N GLU A 94 7.44 -3.20 6.40
CA GLU A 94 7.92 -2.77 5.08
C GLU A 94 6.76 -2.83 4.06
N ARG A 95 6.86 -2.10 2.96
CA ARG A 95 5.97 -2.33 1.81
C ARG A 95 6.10 -3.76 1.33
N VAL A 96 5.00 -4.45 1.01
CA VAL A 96 5.01 -5.87 0.61
C VAL A 96 5.96 -6.12 -0.57
N GLU A 97 6.01 -5.19 -1.52
CA GLU A 97 6.90 -5.27 -2.68
C GLU A 97 8.39 -5.25 -2.31
N LEU A 98 8.77 -4.72 -1.15
CA LEU A 98 10.15 -4.67 -0.64
C LEU A 98 10.39 -5.61 0.55
N ALA A 99 9.32 -6.17 1.13
CA ALA A 99 9.38 -6.92 2.38
C ALA A 99 10.22 -8.19 2.26
N LYS A 100 11.14 -8.39 3.20
CA LYS A 100 11.97 -9.59 3.31
C LYS A 100 11.31 -10.61 4.22
N PHE A 101 11.45 -11.87 3.87
CA PHE A 101 10.96 -12.99 4.65
C PHE A 101 11.95 -14.15 4.61
N LYS A 102 11.87 -15.04 5.59
CA LYS A 102 12.71 -16.23 5.64
C LYS A 102 12.09 -17.29 4.74
N LYS A 103 12.79 -17.61 3.65
CA LYS A 103 12.38 -18.63 2.70
C LYS A 103 12.69 -20.02 3.25
N THR A 104 11.80 -20.96 3.02
CA THR A 104 11.98 -22.37 3.43
C THR A 104 12.68 -23.15 2.31
N PRO A 105 13.94 -23.56 2.49
CA PRO A 105 14.60 -24.46 1.54
C PRO A 105 13.98 -25.85 1.61
N LEU A 106 13.99 -26.56 0.49
CA LEU A 106 13.68 -27.99 0.49
C LEU A 106 14.84 -28.77 1.13
N PRO A 107 14.58 -29.97 1.68
CA PRO A 107 15.65 -30.88 2.06
C PRO A 107 16.62 -31.08 0.90
N ARG A 108 17.92 -31.13 1.21
CA ARG A 108 18.93 -31.43 0.19
C ARG A 108 18.76 -32.85 -0.32
N GLU A 109 18.86 -32.98 -1.64
CA GLU A 109 18.83 -34.21 -2.41
C GLU A 109 20.15 -34.36 -3.16
N GLU A 110 20.44 -35.58 -3.62
CA GLU A 110 21.52 -35.77 -4.58
C GLU A 110 21.11 -35.19 -5.95
N GLU A 111 22.07 -34.58 -6.65
CA GLU A 111 21.81 -34.07 -7.99
C GLU A 111 21.59 -35.23 -8.96
N LEU A 112 20.42 -35.25 -9.61
CA LEU A 112 20.08 -36.25 -10.62
C LEU A 112 20.50 -35.77 -12.02
N PRO A 113 20.78 -36.69 -12.97
CA PRO A 113 21.10 -36.31 -14.34
C PRO A 113 20.00 -35.46 -14.98
N LEU A 114 20.41 -34.45 -15.76
CA LEU A 114 19.51 -33.61 -16.54
C LEU A 114 18.73 -34.48 -17.54
N GLU A 115 17.40 -34.37 -17.55
CA GLU A 115 16.51 -35.17 -18.39
C GLU A 115 15.51 -34.28 -19.12
N LYS A 116 15.44 -34.37 -20.45
CA LYS A 116 14.42 -33.67 -21.24
C LYS A 116 13.13 -34.51 -21.29
N VAL A 117 12.01 -33.86 -21.01
CA VAL A 117 10.68 -34.49 -20.98
C VAL A 117 9.70 -33.72 -21.85
N PHE A 118 8.82 -34.47 -22.52
CA PHE A 118 7.72 -33.91 -23.31
C PHE A 118 6.54 -33.56 -22.39
N THR A 119 6.05 -32.33 -22.53
CA THR A 119 5.07 -31.65 -21.66
C THR A 119 4.18 -30.75 -22.53
N PRO A 120 3.28 -31.33 -23.34
CA PRO A 120 2.44 -30.57 -24.27
C PRO A 120 1.50 -29.64 -23.49
N ASP A 121 1.25 -28.46 -24.06
CA ASP A 121 0.33 -27.42 -23.54
C ASP A 121 0.60 -26.94 -22.09
N CYS A 122 1.76 -27.24 -21.53
CA CYS A 122 2.13 -26.89 -20.15
C CYS A 122 2.79 -25.50 -20.06
N HIS A 123 2.02 -24.43 -20.25
CA HIS A 123 2.53 -23.06 -20.24
C HIS A 123 2.59 -22.39 -18.84
N THR A 124 2.04 -23.03 -17.81
CA THR A 124 1.99 -22.49 -16.45
C THR A 124 2.60 -23.44 -15.44
N ILE A 125 3.06 -22.91 -14.30
CA ILE A 125 3.59 -23.72 -13.21
C ILE A 125 2.53 -24.69 -12.69
N GLU A 126 1.28 -24.24 -12.58
CA GLU A 126 0.15 -25.07 -12.19
C GLU A 126 -0.05 -26.25 -13.16
N ALA A 127 -0.05 -25.99 -14.47
CA ALA A 127 -0.23 -27.03 -15.48
C ALA A 127 0.93 -28.04 -15.44
N LEU A 128 2.17 -27.55 -15.37
CA LEU A 128 3.37 -28.39 -15.32
C LEU A 128 3.43 -29.27 -14.07
N ALA A 129 3.17 -28.67 -12.89
CA ALA A 129 3.17 -29.38 -11.62
C ALA A 129 2.14 -30.51 -11.60
N ASN A 130 0.93 -30.24 -12.11
CA ASN A 130 -0.12 -31.24 -12.23
C ASN A 130 0.25 -32.34 -13.24
N PHE A 131 0.80 -31.98 -14.40
CA PHE A 131 1.17 -32.92 -15.45
C PHE A 131 2.25 -33.91 -14.98
N LEU A 132 3.28 -33.41 -14.29
CA LEU A 132 4.37 -34.24 -13.78
C LEU A 132 4.09 -34.85 -12.40
N ASN A 133 2.95 -34.53 -11.78
CA ASN A 133 2.58 -34.93 -10.42
C ASN A 133 3.66 -34.59 -9.39
N ILE A 134 4.12 -33.33 -9.39
CA ILE A 134 5.13 -32.80 -8.48
C ILE A 134 4.61 -31.53 -7.79
N PRO A 135 5.14 -31.19 -6.59
CA PRO A 135 4.82 -29.93 -5.93
C PRO A 135 5.39 -28.72 -6.71
N LYS A 136 4.78 -27.54 -6.57
CA LYS A 136 5.22 -26.31 -7.27
C LYS A 136 6.62 -25.86 -6.85
N GLU A 137 7.03 -26.22 -5.63
CA GLU A 137 8.35 -26.01 -5.06
C GLU A 137 9.44 -26.76 -5.82
N LYS A 138 9.07 -27.78 -6.63
CA LYS A 138 9.98 -28.53 -7.52
C LYS A 138 10.03 -27.99 -8.94
N THR A 139 9.42 -26.84 -9.22
CA THR A 139 9.53 -26.17 -10.52
C THR A 139 10.24 -24.83 -10.39
N ALA A 140 10.73 -24.31 -11.51
CA ALA A 140 11.33 -22.99 -11.63
C ALA A 140 10.53 -22.15 -12.63
N LYS A 141 10.19 -20.91 -12.25
CA LYS A 141 9.49 -19.95 -13.07
C LYS A 141 10.48 -18.99 -13.72
N ALA A 142 10.34 -18.82 -15.03
CA ALA A 142 11.10 -17.87 -15.82
C ALA A 142 10.29 -16.59 -16.06
N LEU A 143 10.90 -15.43 -15.81
CA LEU A 143 10.37 -14.13 -16.20
C LEU A 143 11.42 -13.38 -17.03
N MET A 144 10.97 -12.61 -18.02
CA MET A 144 11.86 -12.04 -19.04
C MET A 144 11.59 -10.54 -19.18
N TYR A 145 12.66 -9.77 -19.04
CA TYR A 145 12.63 -8.32 -19.07
C TYR A 145 13.72 -7.78 -19.99
N THR A 146 13.61 -6.50 -20.32
CA THR A 146 14.67 -5.72 -20.94
C THR A 146 15.06 -4.60 -19.98
N ARG A 147 16.34 -4.53 -19.63
CA ARG A 147 16.88 -3.44 -18.81
C ARG A 147 16.87 -2.14 -19.61
N VAL A 148 16.32 -1.08 -19.04
CA VAL A 148 16.12 0.20 -19.73
C VAL A 148 17.45 0.92 -19.98
N ALA A 149 18.41 0.82 -19.06
CA ALA A 149 19.66 1.56 -19.13
C ALA A 149 20.54 1.20 -20.34
N ASP A 150 20.54 -0.07 -20.76
CA ASP A 150 21.43 -0.59 -21.80
C ASP A 150 20.76 -1.52 -22.81
N GLY A 151 19.45 -1.76 -22.69
CA GLY A 151 18.70 -2.64 -23.57
C GLY A 151 19.03 -4.13 -23.41
N ARG A 152 19.77 -4.52 -22.36
CA ARG A 152 20.17 -5.91 -22.15
C ARG A 152 18.96 -6.77 -21.76
N PHE A 153 18.86 -7.96 -22.34
CA PHE A 153 17.85 -8.94 -21.98
C PHE A 153 18.15 -9.50 -20.58
N VAL A 154 17.15 -9.51 -19.71
CA VAL A 154 17.25 -9.95 -18.32
C VAL A 154 16.35 -11.18 -18.14
N PHE A 155 16.97 -12.31 -17.82
CA PHE A 155 16.28 -13.56 -17.57
C PHE A 155 16.26 -13.84 -16.07
N VAL A 156 15.06 -13.93 -15.50
CA VAL A 156 14.86 -14.03 -14.05
C VAL A 156 14.31 -15.39 -13.69
N VAL A 157 14.92 -16.06 -12.71
CA VAL A 157 14.46 -17.35 -12.20
C VAL A 157 14.03 -17.21 -10.74
N VAL A 158 12.79 -17.62 -10.46
CA VAL A 158 12.26 -17.78 -9.10
C VAL A 158 11.67 -19.18 -8.94
N ARG A 159 11.57 -19.70 -7.71
CA ARG A 159 10.94 -21.02 -7.48
C ARG A 159 9.45 -20.97 -7.86
N GLY A 160 8.90 -22.07 -8.35
CA GLY A 160 7.58 -22.09 -8.99
C GLY A 160 6.41 -21.71 -8.08
N ASP A 161 6.51 -22.01 -6.79
CA ASP A 161 5.58 -21.62 -5.73
C ASP A 161 5.67 -20.13 -5.33
N MET A 162 6.68 -19.42 -5.83
CA MET A 162 6.94 -18.03 -5.49
C MET A 162 6.52 -17.06 -6.60
N THR A 163 6.25 -15.83 -6.19
CA THR A 163 5.93 -14.70 -7.08
C THR A 163 7.10 -13.75 -7.08
N LEU A 164 7.48 -13.24 -8.25
CA LEU A 164 8.51 -12.22 -8.38
C LEU A 164 8.01 -10.89 -7.81
N SER A 165 8.85 -10.21 -7.02
CA SER A 165 8.74 -8.78 -6.77
C SER A 165 9.55 -8.00 -7.81
N GLU A 166 8.86 -7.28 -8.69
CA GLU A 166 9.53 -6.40 -9.64
C GLU A 166 10.27 -5.24 -8.96
N ALA A 167 9.79 -4.79 -7.79
CA ALA A 167 10.48 -3.73 -7.03
C ALA A 167 11.86 -4.21 -6.56
N LYS A 168 11.96 -5.45 -6.04
CA LYS A 168 13.24 -6.04 -5.67
C LYS A 168 14.14 -6.30 -6.87
N LEU A 169 13.56 -6.75 -7.99
CA LEU A 169 14.30 -6.89 -9.24
C LEU A 169 14.89 -5.55 -9.71
N ARG A 170 14.10 -4.47 -9.73
CA ARG A 170 14.57 -3.12 -10.08
C ARG A 170 15.72 -2.66 -9.17
N ASN A 171 15.65 -2.96 -7.88
CA ASN A 171 16.74 -2.66 -6.95
C ASN A 171 18.03 -3.45 -7.29
N ALA A 172 17.92 -4.66 -7.82
CA ALA A 172 19.06 -5.50 -8.15
C ALA A 172 19.68 -5.17 -9.52
N VAL A 173 18.87 -4.82 -10.53
CA VAL A 173 19.35 -4.67 -11.91
C VAL A 173 19.15 -3.30 -12.54
N GLY A 174 18.43 -2.40 -11.87
CA GLY A 174 17.98 -1.11 -12.41
C GLY A 174 16.62 -1.19 -13.09
N GLU A 175 16.20 -0.09 -13.72
CA GLU A 175 14.90 -0.01 -14.39
C GLU A 175 14.72 -1.07 -15.48
N ILE A 176 13.53 -1.68 -15.50
CA ILE A 176 13.16 -2.79 -16.39
C ILE A 176 11.80 -2.56 -17.03
N LYS A 177 11.62 -3.14 -18.22
CA LYS A 177 10.32 -3.32 -18.89
C LYS A 177 10.17 -4.76 -19.35
N LEU A 178 8.94 -5.22 -19.59
CA LEU A 178 8.73 -6.56 -20.16
C LEU A 178 9.51 -6.73 -21.47
N ALA A 179 10.12 -7.90 -21.66
CA ALA A 179 10.80 -8.22 -22.91
C ALA A 179 9.78 -8.35 -24.04
N ASP A 180 10.13 -7.84 -25.22
CA ASP A 180 9.37 -8.12 -26.44
C ASP A 180 9.73 -9.51 -27.01
N ALA A 181 8.87 -10.02 -27.89
CA ALA A 181 9.06 -11.35 -28.48
C ALA A 181 10.38 -11.47 -29.26
N GLU A 182 10.86 -10.38 -29.86
CA GLU A 182 12.11 -10.36 -30.62
C GLU A 182 13.32 -10.56 -29.69
N ALA A 183 13.36 -9.87 -28.55
CA ALA A 183 14.40 -10.06 -27.54
C ALA A 183 14.38 -11.48 -26.97
N VAL A 184 13.19 -12.03 -26.68
CA VAL A 184 13.02 -13.41 -26.20
C VAL A 184 13.58 -14.40 -27.23
N GLN A 185 13.15 -14.32 -28.49
CA GLN A 185 13.60 -15.24 -29.54
C GLN A 185 15.10 -15.14 -29.81
N ARG A 186 15.65 -13.92 -29.84
CA ARG A 186 17.09 -13.67 -30.05
C ARG A 186 17.94 -14.28 -28.94
N SER A 187 17.46 -14.23 -27.69
CA SER A 187 18.14 -14.86 -26.55
C SER A 187 18.16 -16.40 -26.63
N GLY A 188 17.28 -17.00 -27.44
CA GLY A 188 17.08 -18.44 -27.53
C GLY A 188 16.11 -18.98 -26.48
N ALA A 189 15.39 -18.12 -25.76
CA ALA A 189 14.33 -18.53 -24.84
C ALA A 189 13.03 -18.82 -25.60
N GLU A 190 12.24 -19.76 -25.08
CA GLU A 190 10.91 -20.09 -25.59
C GLU A 190 9.85 -19.76 -24.53
N ALA A 191 8.92 -18.86 -24.83
CA ALA A 191 7.93 -18.41 -23.85
C ALA A 191 7.06 -19.59 -23.34
N GLY A 192 6.94 -19.71 -22.01
CA GLY A 192 6.26 -20.85 -21.36
C GLY A 192 7.11 -22.12 -21.23
N PHE A 193 8.22 -22.22 -21.96
CA PHE A 193 9.16 -23.35 -21.93
C PHE A 193 10.61 -22.88 -21.76
N ALA A 194 10.84 -21.76 -21.09
CA ALA A 194 12.17 -21.18 -20.97
C ALA A 194 12.94 -21.61 -19.72
N SER A 195 14.27 -21.62 -19.84
CA SER A 195 15.21 -21.73 -18.72
C SER A 195 16.51 -20.97 -19.04
N PRO A 196 17.39 -20.72 -18.06
CA PRO A 196 18.66 -20.05 -18.32
C PRO A 196 19.68 -20.91 -19.09
N ILE A 197 19.39 -22.19 -19.32
CA ILE A 197 20.34 -23.16 -19.90
C ILE A 197 20.48 -22.88 -21.40
N GLY A 198 21.68 -22.48 -21.83
CA GLY A 198 22.00 -22.25 -23.24
C GLY A 198 21.50 -20.92 -23.82
N LEU A 199 21.03 -19.99 -22.99
CA LEU A 199 20.67 -18.64 -23.44
C LEU A 199 21.89 -17.85 -23.91
N ARG A 200 21.66 -16.92 -24.84
CA ARG A 200 22.66 -16.03 -25.43
C ARG A 200 22.38 -14.59 -25.05
N ASP A 201 23.45 -13.83 -24.79
CA ASP A 201 23.41 -12.38 -24.51
C ASP A 201 22.40 -11.96 -23.41
N ALA A 202 22.12 -12.87 -22.47
CA ALA A 202 21.22 -12.63 -21.34
C ALA A 202 22.00 -12.20 -20.09
N LEU A 203 21.38 -11.37 -19.25
CA LEU A 203 21.76 -11.22 -17.84
C LEU A 203 20.89 -12.18 -17.03
N ILE A 204 21.49 -13.23 -16.46
CA ILE A 204 20.77 -14.21 -15.66
C ILE A 204 20.74 -13.74 -14.21
N VAL A 205 19.53 -13.65 -13.67
CA VAL A 205 19.25 -13.18 -12.32
C VAL A 205 18.40 -14.25 -11.63
N VAL A 206 18.79 -14.67 -10.43
CA VAL A 206 18.06 -15.73 -9.72
C VAL A 206 17.72 -15.31 -8.31
N ASP A 207 16.57 -15.79 -7.83
CA ASP A 207 16.21 -15.67 -6.42
C ASP A 207 17.22 -16.42 -5.53
N ASP A 208 17.53 -15.88 -4.35
CA ASP A 208 18.51 -16.43 -3.41
C ASP A 208 18.16 -17.84 -2.86
N LEU A 209 16.95 -18.33 -3.10
CA LEU A 209 16.55 -19.71 -2.81
C LEU A 209 16.92 -20.70 -3.92
N ILE A 210 17.14 -20.24 -5.15
CA ILE A 210 17.47 -21.10 -6.30
C ILE A 210 18.76 -21.90 -6.07
N PRO A 211 19.88 -21.33 -5.58
CA PRO A 211 21.09 -22.11 -5.28
C PRO A 211 20.89 -23.21 -4.22
N GLN A 212 19.80 -23.16 -3.46
CA GLN A 212 19.44 -24.15 -2.43
C GLN A 212 18.34 -25.11 -2.90
N SER A 213 17.90 -25.00 -4.15
CA SER A 213 16.78 -25.75 -4.71
C SER A 213 17.30 -26.72 -5.77
N GLN A 214 17.46 -27.98 -5.37
CA GLN A 214 18.00 -29.03 -6.23
C GLN A 214 16.91 -29.68 -7.07
N ASN A 215 17.33 -30.15 -8.24
CA ASN A 215 16.54 -30.94 -9.16
C ASN A 215 15.23 -30.28 -9.61
N LEU A 216 15.24 -28.97 -9.85
CA LEU A 216 14.05 -28.25 -10.30
C LEU A 216 13.67 -28.63 -11.73
N VAL A 217 12.37 -28.59 -12.03
CA VAL A 217 11.87 -28.65 -13.39
C VAL A 217 11.77 -27.24 -13.96
N ALA A 218 12.44 -26.99 -15.08
CA ALA A 218 12.40 -25.72 -15.82
C ALA A 218 12.15 -25.98 -17.31
N GLY A 219 11.88 -24.95 -18.09
CA GLY A 219 11.66 -25.10 -19.53
C GLY A 219 12.91 -25.59 -20.29
N ALA A 220 12.73 -26.25 -21.44
CA ALA A 220 13.84 -26.74 -22.25
C ALA A 220 14.39 -25.75 -23.27
N ASN A 221 13.88 -24.51 -23.30
CA ASN A 221 14.06 -23.54 -24.39
C ASN A 221 13.60 -24.10 -25.75
N GLU A 222 12.60 -24.98 -25.71
CA GLU A 222 12.00 -25.63 -26.86
C GLU A 222 10.52 -25.87 -26.57
N ALA A 223 9.67 -25.61 -27.56
CA ALA A 223 8.23 -25.76 -27.41
C ALA A 223 7.87 -27.17 -26.91
N GLU A 224 6.90 -27.23 -26.00
CA GLU A 224 6.33 -28.46 -25.44
C GLU A 224 7.32 -29.32 -24.64
N HIS A 225 8.51 -28.80 -24.30
CA HIS A 225 9.50 -29.58 -23.55
C HIS A 225 9.99 -28.84 -22.30
N HIS A 226 10.19 -29.62 -21.25
CA HIS A 226 10.84 -29.19 -20.02
C HIS A 226 12.08 -30.03 -19.75
N LEU A 227 12.96 -29.52 -18.90
CA LEU A 227 14.10 -30.22 -18.33
C LEU A 227 13.79 -30.54 -16.87
N LYS A 228 13.85 -31.82 -16.52
CA LYS A 228 13.90 -32.27 -15.14
C LYS A 228 15.32 -32.21 -14.61
N ASN A 229 15.41 -32.10 -13.30
CA ASN A 229 16.65 -32.16 -12.55
C ASN A 229 17.63 -31.04 -12.89
N THR A 230 17.13 -29.83 -13.18
CA THR A 230 17.98 -28.65 -13.36
C THR A 230 18.60 -28.24 -12.03
N ASN A 231 19.89 -27.95 -12.03
CA ASN A 231 20.66 -27.57 -10.84
C ASN A 231 21.51 -26.33 -11.11
N TYR A 232 21.35 -25.32 -10.26
CA TYR A 232 22.22 -24.14 -10.23
C TYR A 232 23.66 -24.56 -9.92
N GLY A 233 24.64 -23.98 -10.63
CA GLY A 233 26.06 -24.31 -10.51
C GLY A 233 26.51 -25.42 -11.47
N ARG A 234 25.68 -26.46 -11.68
CA ARG A 234 25.97 -27.54 -12.63
C ARG A 234 25.52 -27.22 -14.05
N ASP A 235 24.24 -26.85 -14.23
CA ASP A 235 23.64 -26.67 -15.57
C ASP A 235 23.66 -25.22 -16.05
N TYR A 236 23.63 -24.27 -15.10
CA TYR A 236 23.69 -22.84 -15.37
C TYR A 236 24.22 -22.09 -14.15
N ASN A 237 24.72 -20.87 -14.36
CA ASN A 237 25.10 -19.92 -13.32
C ASN A 237 24.38 -18.59 -13.57
N ALA A 238 24.31 -17.74 -12.54
CA ALA A 238 23.74 -16.41 -12.63
C ALA A 238 24.78 -15.35 -12.33
N GLU A 239 24.70 -14.20 -13.00
CA GLU A 239 25.51 -13.06 -12.65
C GLU A 239 25.03 -12.37 -11.36
N ILE A 240 23.73 -12.49 -11.06
CA ILE A 240 23.12 -11.88 -9.87
C ILE A 240 22.26 -12.90 -9.14
N VAL A 241 22.56 -13.10 -7.86
CA VAL A 241 21.73 -13.82 -6.90
C VAL A 241 21.21 -12.81 -5.89
N ALA A 242 19.90 -12.67 -5.77
CA ALA A 242 19.28 -11.65 -4.92
C ALA A 242 17.96 -12.14 -4.30
N ASP A 243 17.47 -11.45 -3.27
CA ASP A 243 16.10 -11.64 -2.80
C ASP A 243 15.13 -11.05 -3.83
N LEU A 244 14.38 -11.90 -4.52
CA LEU A 244 13.48 -11.50 -5.60
C LEU A 244 12.02 -11.87 -5.32
N ALA A 245 11.75 -12.78 -4.38
CA ALA A 245 10.40 -13.22 -4.08
C ALA A 245 9.57 -12.14 -3.35
N LEU A 246 8.29 -12.03 -3.71
CA LEU A 246 7.29 -11.22 -3.05
C LEU A 246 6.81 -11.93 -1.77
N ALA A 247 6.82 -11.22 -0.64
CA ALA A 247 6.30 -11.75 0.61
C ALA A 247 4.77 -11.89 0.56
N LYS A 248 4.23 -12.85 1.30
CA LYS A 248 2.78 -13.04 1.51
C LYS A 248 2.45 -13.14 3.00
N ALA A 249 1.16 -12.96 3.32
CA ALA A 249 0.66 -13.20 4.67
C ALA A 249 1.00 -14.64 5.11
N GLY A 250 1.50 -14.76 6.34
CA GLY A 250 1.91 -16.03 6.92
C GLY A 250 3.37 -16.42 6.66
N ASP A 251 4.10 -15.73 5.77
CA ASP A 251 5.54 -16.00 5.60
C ASP A 251 6.32 -15.67 6.88
N ASP A 252 7.39 -16.42 7.13
CA ASP A 252 8.24 -16.24 8.31
C ASP A 252 8.98 -14.90 8.25
N CYS A 253 8.83 -14.07 9.28
CA CYS A 253 9.54 -12.81 9.39
C CYS A 253 11.06 -13.01 9.33
N ALA A 254 11.75 -12.26 8.48
CA ALA A 254 13.20 -12.34 8.32
C ALA A 254 13.99 -12.05 9.61
N ASN A 255 13.41 -11.29 10.55
CA ASN A 255 14.08 -10.88 11.79
C ASN A 255 13.89 -11.88 12.94
N CYS A 256 12.72 -12.53 13.05
CA CYS A 256 12.38 -13.34 14.23
C CYS A 256 11.70 -14.67 13.94
N GLY A 257 11.36 -14.97 12.68
CA GLY A 257 10.70 -16.21 12.27
C GLY A 257 9.21 -16.31 12.62
N ASN A 258 8.61 -15.31 13.28
CA ASN A 258 7.16 -15.29 13.48
C ASN A 258 6.43 -14.89 12.18
N PRO A 259 5.17 -15.33 11.97
CA PRO A 259 4.43 -15.02 10.75
C PRO A 259 4.25 -13.52 10.50
N LEU A 260 4.35 -13.12 9.23
CA LEU A 260 4.03 -11.77 8.76
C LEU A 260 2.52 -11.60 8.57
N THR A 261 2.02 -10.45 9.00
CA THR A 261 0.69 -9.94 8.64
C THR A 261 0.84 -9.03 7.42
N VAL A 262 -0.09 -9.13 6.47
CA VAL A 262 -0.18 -8.21 5.32
C VAL A 262 -1.52 -7.51 5.36
N SER A 263 -1.52 -6.19 5.17
CA SER A 263 -2.76 -5.41 5.06
C SER A 263 -2.63 -4.27 4.07
N SER A 264 -3.73 -3.96 3.37
CA SER A 264 -3.90 -2.70 2.69
C SER A 264 -3.76 -1.52 3.66
N ALA A 265 -3.13 -0.45 3.21
CA ALA A 265 -2.81 0.71 4.00
C ALA A 265 -2.68 1.97 3.13
N ILE A 266 -2.69 3.12 3.80
CA ILE A 266 -2.30 4.41 3.22
C ILE A 266 -1.01 4.90 3.87
N LEU A 267 -0.19 5.61 3.11
CA LEU A 267 1.06 6.19 3.56
C LEU A 267 0.81 7.50 4.30
N LEU A 268 1.32 7.63 5.53
CA LEU A 268 1.20 8.85 6.34
C LEU A 268 2.48 9.69 6.32
N HIS A 269 3.64 9.04 6.21
CA HIS A 269 4.94 9.68 6.30
C HIS A 269 5.99 8.88 5.52
N THR A 270 6.89 9.62 4.88
CA THR A 270 8.13 9.10 4.25
C THR A 270 9.29 10.02 4.60
N GLN A 271 10.49 9.68 4.16
CA GLN A 271 11.65 10.58 4.24
C GLN A 271 11.41 11.94 3.56
N SER A 272 10.51 12.02 2.56
CA SER A 272 10.14 13.26 1.87
C SER A 272 9.16 14.15 2.66
N GLY A 273 8.58 13.64 3.75
CA GLY A 273 7.64 14.36 4.61
C GLY A 273 6.32 13.62 4.83
N PHE A 274 5.37 14.34 5.44
CA PHE A 274 4.05 13.84 5.81
C PHE A 274 3.02 14.03 4.70
N ASP A 275 2.14 13.05 4.54
CA ASP A 275 0.91 13.20 3.77
C ASP A 275 -0.24 13.62 4.71
N PHE A 276 -0.43 14.93 4.83
CA PHE A 276 -1.45 15.49 5.73
C PHE A 276 -2.88 15.20 5.29
N LYS A 277 -3.13 14.91 4.01
CA LYS A 277 -4.46 14.48 3.55
C LYS A 277 -4.76 13.08 4.08
N ASN A 278 -3.79 12.17 3.97
CA ASN A 278 -3.92 10.81 4.52
C ASN A 278 -3.96 10.81 6.06
N ILE A 279 -3.22 11.69 6.73
CA ILE A 279 -3.31 11.83 8.20
C ILE A 279 -4.70 12.32 8.62
N LEU A 280 -5.27 13.30 7.91
CA LEU A 280 -6.63 13.77 8.17
C LEU A 280 -7.66 12.66 7.94
N LEU A 281 -7.49 11.86 6.88
CA LEU A 281 -8.33 10.69 6.64
C LEU A 281 -8.18 9.65 7.75
N ALA A 282 -6.96 9.29 8.14
CA ALA A 282 -6.70 8.34 9.23
C ALA A 282 -7.31 8.78 10.56
N LEU A 283 -7.23 10.08 10.86
CA LEU A 283 -7.91 10.68 12.02
C LEU A 283 -9.43 10.51 11.94
N ALA A 284 -10.02 10.76 10.77
CA ALA A 284 -11.46 10.59 10.59
C ALA A 284 -11.89 9.12 10.65
N GLU A 285 -11.09 8.19 10.12
CA GLU A 285 -11.37 6.75 10.24
C GLU A 285 -11.26 6.26 11.68
N THR A 286 -10.30 6.78 12.44
CA THR A 286 -10.06 6.35 13.83
C THR A 286 -11.05 6.99 14.80
N HIS A 287 -11.39 8.26 14.60
CA HIS A 287 -12.10 9.09 15.57
C HIS A 287 -13.42 9.60 14.99
N HIS A 288 -14.41 8.72 14.92
CA HIS A 288 -15.80 9.07 14.61
C HIS A 288 -16.78 8.19 15.41
N ASP A 289 -18.02 8.68 15.53
CA ASP A 289 -19.16 7.93 16.06
C ASP A 289 -20.39 8.10 15.15
N ASP A 290 -21.58 7.71 15.62
CA ASP A 290 -22.84 7.85 14.89
C ASP A 290 -23.26 9.32 14.66
N LYS A 291 -22.65 10.27 15.37
CA LYS A 291 -22.99 11.70 15.36
C LYS A 291 -21.99 12.53 14.56
N GLY A 292 -20.73 12.13 14.49
CA GLY A 292 -19.72 12.89 13.76
C GLY A 292 -18.29 12.48 14.03
N LEU A 293 -17.39 13.38 13.62
CA LEU A 293 -15.96 13.30 13.94
C LEU A 293 -15.74 13.60 15.43
N THR A 294 -14.94 12.77 16.08
CA THR A 294 -14.59 12.87 17.51
C THR A 294 -13.09 13.09 17.69
N LEU A 295 -12.51 13.99 16.87
CA LEU A 295 -11.07 14.23 16.80
C LEU A 295 -10.46 14.48 18.20
N PRO A 296 -9.27 13.92 18.49
CA PRO A 296 -8.61 14.16 19.76
C PRO A 296 -8.26 15.65 19.91
N PRO A 297 -8.25 16.20 21.15
CA PRO A 297 -8.07 17.64 21.35
C PRO A 297 -6.85 18.26 20.63
N PRO A 298 -5.67 17.60 20.58
CA PRO A 298 -4.53 18.12 19.83
C PRO A 298 -4.78 18.24 18.32
N ALA A 299 -5.61 17.38 17.73
CA ALA A 299 -5.88 17.34 16.29
C ALA A 299 -7.05 18.23 15.86
N SER A 300 -7.92 18.63 16.80
CA SER A 300 -9.05 19.49 16.48
C SER A 300 -8.58 20.86 15.97
N PRO A 301 -9.10 21.37 14.84
CA PRO A 301 -8.74 22.70 14.32
C PRO A 301 -9.26 23.86 15.18
N PHE A 302 -10.23 23.58 16.06
CA PHE A 302 -10.81 24.53 17.00
C PHE A 302 -11.05 23.87 18.36
N ASP A 303 -10.88 24.63 19.43
CA ASP A 303 -11.14 24.15 20.78
C ASP A 303 -12.62 24.32 21.17
N VAL A 304 -13.29 25.32 20.59
CA VAL A 304 -14.70 25.62 20.89
C VAL A 304 -15.47 26.00 19.63
N TYR A 305 -16.63 25.36 19.42
CA TYR A 305 -17.63 25.74 18.42
C TYR A 305 -18.78 26.52 19.06
N LEU A 306 -19.03 27.74 18.58
CA LEU A 306 -20.05 28.65 19.08
C LEU A 306 -21.16 28.87 18.04
N MET A 307 -22.27 28.17 18.21
CA MET A 307 -23.47 28.35 17.39
C MET A 307 -24.41 29.38 18.02
N HIS A 308 -24.64 30.50 17.33
CA HIS A 308 -25.64 31.49 17.71
C HIS A 308 -27.02 31.03 17.23
N VAL A 309 -27.93 30.81 18.18
CA VAL A 309 -29.35 30.57 17.91
C VAL A 309 -30.13 31.86 18.19
N PRO A 310 -30.80 32.46 17.19
CA PRO A 310 -31.61 33.67 17.40
C PRO A 310 -32.71 33.44 18.44
N GLY A 311 -32.77 34.29 19.45
CA GLY A 311 -33.84 34.27 20.44
C GLY A 311 -35.14 34.87 19.88
N LYS A 312 -36.30 34.27 20.19
CA LYS A 312 -37.61 34.81 19.80
C LYS A 312 -37.99 36.08 20.58
N THR A 313 -37.52 36.22 21.82
CA THR A 313 -37.92 37.28 22.76
C THR A 313 -36.76 38.10 23.32
N VAL A 314 -35.52 37.62 23.20
CA VAL A 314 -34.32 38.27 23.72
C VAL A 314 -33.30 38.38 22.59
N ASP A 315 -32.74 39.57 22.38
CA ASP A 315 -31.65 39.75 21.42
C ASP A 315 -30.39 39.04 21.91
N THR A 316 -30.02 37.96 21.22
CA THR A 316 -28.85 37.13 21.54
C THR A 316 -27.66 37.41 20.62
N ARG A 317 -27.75 38.36 19.66
CA ARG A 317 -26.75 38.56 18.59
C ARG A 317 -25.34 38.91 19.10
N GLU A 318 -25.25 39.67 20.19
CA GLU A 318 -23.95 40.08 20.76
C GLU A 318 -23.37 39.09 21.79
N LYS A 319 -24.17 38.10 22.24
CA LYS A 319 -23.72 37.14 23.27
C LYS A 319 -22.51 36.29 22.85
N PRO A 320 -22.43 35.72 21.61
CA PRO A 320 -21.26 34.97 21.17
C PRO A 320 -19.99 35.82 21.12
N LYS A 321 -20.09 37.07 20.62
CA LYS A 321 -18.96 38.00 20.57
C LYS A 321 -18.43 38.34 21.96
N ARG A 322 -19.33 38.57 22.92
CA ARG A 322 -18.98 38.83 24.32
C ARG A 322 -18.29 37.61 24.95
N PHE A 323 -18.80 36.40 24.72
CA PHE A 323 -18.20 35.17 25.22
C PHE A 323 -16.79 34.95 24.65
N MET A 324 -16.63 35.08 23.33
CA MET A 324 -15.31 34.99 22.68
C MET A 324 -14.32 36.00 23.25
N ARG A 325 -14.74 37.26 23.48
CA ARG A 325 -13.86 38.29 24.06
C ARG A 325 -13.41 37.92 25.47
N HIS A 326 -14.29 37.32 26.27
CA HIS A 326 -13.95 36.85 27.62
C HIS A 326 -12.94 35.70 27.58
N CYS A 327 -13.14 34.73 26.69
CA CYS A 327 -12.28 33.54 26.60
C CYS A 327 -10.96 33.75 25.86
N LYS A 328 -10.82 34.81 25.05
CA LYS A 328 -9.55 35.18 24.40
C LYS A 328 -8.38 35.40 25.38
N THR A 329 -8.68 35.61 26.66
CA THR A 329 -7.67 35.68 27.73
C THR A 329 -6.97 34.35 28.02
N ARG A 330 -7.42 33.23 27.42
CA ARG A 330 -6.93 31.85 27.68
C ARG A 330 -6.50 31.09 26.42
N GLU A 331 -6.15 31.79 25.35
CA GLU A 331 -5.59 31.22 24.08
C GLU A 331 -6.45 30.17 23.35
N PHE A 332 -7.75 30.05 23.63
CA PHE A 332 -8.64 29.15 22.88
C PHE A 332 -8.86 29.57 21.42
N ARG A 333 -8.90 28.59 20.51
CA ARG A 333 -9.29 28.72 19.10
C ARG A 333 -10.80 28.50 18.95
N PHE A 334 -11.51 29.52 18.48
CA PHE A 334 -12.97 29.49 18.33
C PHE A 334 -13.40 29.34 16.86
N TYR A 335 -14.49 28.62 16.60
CA TYR A 335 -15.27 28.73 15.37
C TYR A 335 -16.70 29.19 15.70
N SER A 336 -17.31 30.10 14.93
CA SER A 336 -18.66 30.59 15.24
C SER A 336 -19.55 30.73 14.00
N THR A 337 -20.81 30.34 14.16
CA THR A 337 -21.86 30.39 13.13
C THR A 337 -23.15 30.95 13.70
N THR A 338 -24.08 31.34 12.82
CA THR A 338 -25.46 31.68 13.19
C THR A 338 -26.39 30.65 12.55
N ALA A 339 -27.28 30.05 13.34
CA ALA A 339 -28.32 29.19 12.83
C ALA A 339 -29.28 30.02 11.96
N THR A 340 -29.38 29.68 10.68
CA THR A 340 -30.41 30.23 9.80
C THR A 340 -31.71 29.46 10.04
N ASN A 341 -32.81 30.18 10.27
CA ASN A 341 -34.13 29.54 10.29
C ASN A 341 -34.36 28.89 8.92
N ALA A 342 -34.74 27.61 8.90
CA ALA A 342 -35.21 26.97 7.68
C ALA A 342 -36.37 27.79 7.11
N PRO A 343 -36.48 27.96 5.78
CA PRO A 343 -37.71 28.47 5.21
C PRO A 343 -38.83 27.51 5.62
N GLU A 344 -39.85 28.03 6.29
CA GLU A 344 -41.10 27.32 6.52
C GLU A 344 -41.54 26.76 5.16
N SER A 345 -41.82 25.46 5.12
CA SER A 345 -42.49 24.84 4.00
C SER A 345 -43.73 25.66 3.70
N ASN A 346 -43.75 26.34 2.55
CA ASN A 346 -44.95 26.96 2.03
C ASN A 346 -45.97 25.86 1.77
N SER A 347 -46.78 25.58 2.77
CA SER A 347 -48.10 25.00 2.62
C SER A 347 -48.93 26.01 1.82
N THR A 348 -48.94 25.86 0.50
CA THR A 348 -49.97 26.46 -0.35
C THR A 348 -50.70 25.32 -1.03
N THR A 349 -51.81 24.94 -0.40
CA THR A 349 -52.95 24.28 -1.01
C THR A 349 -53.39 25.06 -2.25
N ARG A 350 -53.55 24.39 -3.40
CA ARG A 350 -54.75 24.42 -4.26
C ARG A 350 -54.51 23.73 -5.60
N ILE A 351 -55.28 22.64 -5.79
CA ILE A 351 -55.83 22.01 -7.00
C ILE A 351 -54.83 21.61 -8.08
#